data_AF-A0A8H4UQ12-F1
#
_entry.id   AF-A0A8H4UQ12-F1
#
_cell.length_a   1.000
_cell.length_b   1.000
_cell.length_c   1.000
_cell.angle_alpha   90.00
_cell.angle_beta   90.00
_cell.angle_gamma   90.00
#
_symmetry.space_group_name_H-M   'P 1'
#
loop_
_entity.id
_entity.type
_entity.pdbx_description
1 polymer ?
#
loop_
_entity_poly.entity_id
_entity_poly.type
_entity_poly.pdbx_seq_one_letter_code
_entity_poly.pdbx_strand_id
1 'polypeptide(L)'
;MASPLRLTRPVSQAARAGAFSFASRPFHSSSVRLAVTEIKTTKEFKDLVSSTPKAVLVDCFATWCGPCKAISPILSKLSEEPALSEDIEFVKFDVDELPELTAELGVRAMPTFFVFKGGEKVDEMVGADPQGKPPHSSQNATPNAGFTMFNLGSEREIKIKMADTIVVVGAGVSGLTSAYLLSKQNKGNKITVVSKHMPGDYDIEYASPFAGANICPMATRDSSRWERRTWIEFKRLCQEVPEAGIHFQKCHIQRRKKDAEEAKKSTFPDALFLEEPWYKEIFEDYREQNPSELTPGYDSGCEFTSVCINTAIYLPWLAGQCLKNGVVLKRAVLTDIGDAKNLSHTGKAANIIVNATGLGSLKLGGVEDTTMAPARGQIVLVRNEATPMLITSGVEDGGADVMYLMQRAAGGGTILGGTYDIGNWESQPDPNIAARIMQRIVAARPEIAGGKGVKGLSIIRHAVGLRPWRRDGLRLEEEKMDDETWIVHNYGHSGWGYQGSYGCAEGVVELVDKVGKGAMPKL
;
A
#
# COMPACT_ATOMS: atom_id res chain seq x y z
N MET A 1 -58.43 -2.87 -21.99
CA MET A 1 -58.43 -3.49 -23.33
C MET A 1 -58.03 -2.44 -24.36
N ALA A 2 -57.07 -2.80 -25.22
CA ALA A 2 -56.81 -2.28 -26.57
C ALA A 2 -56.38 -0.81 -26.82
N SER A 3 -55.07 -0.64 -27.07
CA SER A 3 -54.47 0.16 -28.19
C SER A 3 -55.09 -0.26 -29.56
N PRO A 4 -54.91 0.39 -30.76
CA PRO A 4 -53.64 0.97 -31.27
C PRO A 4 -53.68 1.97 -32.48
N LEU A 5 -52.48 2.22 -33.06
CA LEU A 5 -52.09 2.65 -34.45
C LEU A 5 -52.32 4.13 -34.88
N ARG A 6 -51.29 4.95 -35.19
CA ARG A 6 -50.25 5.02 -36.26
C ARG A 6 -50.68 5.71 -37.58
N LEU A 7 -49.70 6.42 -38.17
CA LEU A 7 -49.57 7.00 -39.55
C LEU A 7 -50.11 8.44 -39.70
N THR A 8 -49.47 9.43 -40.35
CA THR A 8 -48.50 9.48 -41.48
C THR A 8 -47.68 10.79 -41.47
N ARG A 9 -46.53 10.80 -42.16
CA ARG A 9 -45.78 11.97 -42.66
C ARG A 9 -46.42 12.55 -43.93
N PRO A 10 -46.03 13.78 -44.35
CA PRO A 10 -45.34 13.87 -45.63
C PRO A 10 -44.06 14.74 -45.63
N VAL A 11 -43.32 14.54 -46.72
CA VAL A 11 -41.97 14.97 -47.13
C VAL A 11 -42.12 16.09 -48.17
N SER A 12 -41.39 17.23 -48.15
CA SER A 12 -40.15 17.56 -48.88
C SER A 12 -40.07 19.10 -48.96
N GLN A 13 -38.91 19.76 -48.96
CA GLN A 13 -38.04 19.91 -50.15
C GLN A 13 -36.64 20.40 -49.76
N ALA A 14 -35.68 19.93 -50.55
CA ALA A 14 -34.25 20.15 -50.44
C ALA A 14 -33.78 21.44 -51.14
N ALA A 15 -32.65 21.97 -50.68
CA ALA A 15 -31.75 22.82 -51.47
C ALA A 15 -30.30 22.35 -51.32
N ARG A 16 -29.55 22.51 -52.40
CA ARG A 16 -28.36 21.74 -52.82
C ARG A 16 -27.04 22.11 -52.13
N ALA A 17 -26.15 21.13 -52.22
CA ALA A 17 -24.77 21.04 -51.78
C ALA A 17 -23.80 22.03 -52.46
N GLY A 18 -22.86 22.55 -51.66
CA GLY A 18 -21.56 23.07 -52.08
C GLY A 18 -20.47 22.16 -51.52
N ALA A 19 -19.61 21.65 -52.40
CA ALA A 19 -18.55 20.70 -52.07
C ALA A 19 -17.33 21.42 -51.45
N PHE A 20 -16.95 21.03 -50.24
CA PHE A 20 -15.61 21.25 -49.71
C PHE A 20 -14.95 19.89 -49.47
N SER A 21 -13.85 19.68 -50.19
CA SER A 21 -12.98 18.51 -50.10
C SER A 21 -12.28 18.49 -48.75
N PHE A 22 -12.69 17.59 -47.86
CA PHE A 22 -11.90 17.20 -46.70
C PHE A 22 -11.00 16.04 -47.11
N ALA A 23 -9.69 16.30 -47.14
CA ALA A 23 -8.69 15.24 -47.16
C ALA A 23 -8.86 14.42 -45.87
N SER A 24 -9.29 13.17 -46.03
CA SER A 24 -9.35 12.18 -44.97
C SER A 24 -7.93 11.88 -44.49
N ARG A 25 -7.58 12.35 -43.30
CA ARG A 25 -6.46 11.78 -42.56
C ARG A 25 -6.81 10.33 -42.23
N PRO A 26 -5.97 9.33 -42.56
CA PRO A 26 -6.25 7.96 -42.21
C PRO A 26 -6.19 7.83 -40.68
N PHE A 27 -7.33 7.47 -40.09
CA PHE A 27 -7.37 6.91 -38.74
C PHE A 27 -6.50 5.65 -38.76
N HIS A 28 -5.38 5.68 -38.05
CA HIS A 28 -4.71 4.45 -37.65
C HIS A 28 -5.66 3.74 -36.67
N SER A 29 -6.31 2.69 -37.17
CA SER A 29 -6.95 1.68 -36.36
C SER A 29 -5.87 1.05 -35.48
N SER A 30 -5.74 1.49 -34.23
CA SER A 30 -5.07 0.69 -33.20
C SER A 30 -5.94 -0.54 -32.97
N SER A 31 -5.57 -1.63 -33.63
CA SER A 31 -6.14 -2.95 -33.43
C SER A 31 -6.16 -3.26 -31.93
N VAL A 32 -7.33 -3.67 -31.43
CA VAL A 32 -7.49 -4.27 -30.11
C VAL A 32 -6.48 -5.43 -30.02
N ARG A 33 -5.43 -5.28 -29.20
CA ARG A 33 -4.52 -6.40 -28.91
C ARG A 33 -5.34 -7.40 -28.09
N LEU A 34 -5.51 -8.61 -28.63
CA LEU A 34 -6.02 -9.74 -27.85
C LEU A 34 -5.01 -10.04 -26.75
N ALA A 35 -5.50 -10.35 -25.54
CA ALA A 35 -4.68 -10.50 -24.33
C ALA A 35 -3.54 -11.53 -24.49
N VAL A 36 -3.77 -12.65 -25.18
CA VAL A 36 -2.72 -13.64 -25.51
C VAL A 36 -2.79 -13.97 -27.00
N THR A 37 -1.69 -13.79 -27.73
CA THR A 37 -1.66 -14.02 -29.18
C THR A 37 -1.51 -15.51 -29.49
N GLU A 38 -2.40 -16.06 -30.32
CA GLU A 38 -2.34 -17.45 -30.76
C GLU A 38 -1.51 -17.59 -32.03
N ILE A 39 -0.46 -18.42 -31.97
CA ILE A 39 0.45 -18.69 -33.07
C ILE A 39 -0.04 -19.91 -33.84
N LYS A 40 -0.18 -19.77 -35.17
CA LYS A 40 -0.75 -20.81 -36.04
C LYS A 40 0.25 -21.40 -37.02
N THR A 41 1.47 -20.86 -37.09
CA THR A 41 2.53 -21.38 -37.96
C THR A 41 3.90 -21.27 -37.30
N THR A 42 4.80 -22.20 -37.62
CA THR A 42 6.21 -22.18 -37.17
C THR A 42 6.94 -20.90 -37.61
N LYS A 43 6.57 -20.35 -38.78
CA LYS A 43 7.16 -19.11 -39.28
C LYS A 43 6.78 -17.91 -38.43
N GLU A 44 5.50 -17.77 -38.11
CA GLU A 44 4.98 -16.71 -37.24
C GLU A 44 5.64 -16.73 -35.86
N PHE A 45 5.85 -17.92 -35.29
CA PHE A 45 6.60 -18.10 -34.06
C PHE A 45 8.03 -17.53 -34.17
N LYS A 46 8.80 -18.01 -35.16
CA LYS A 46 10.22 -17.66 -35.35
C LYS A 46 10.41 -16.18 -35.64
N ASP A 47 9.53 -15.60 -36.46
CA ASP A 47 9.54 -14.18 -36.79
C ASP A 47 9.25 -13.34 -35.53
N LEU A 48 8.27 -13.72 -34.71
CA LEU A 48 7.92 -12.99 -33.49
C LEU A 48 9.06 -13.01 -32.46
N VAL A 49 9.58 -14.19 -32.11
CA VAL A 49 10.61 -14.31 -31.05
C VAL A 49 11.93 -13.63 -31.43
N SER A 50 12.21 -13.51 -32.73
CA SER A 50 13.44 -12.89 -33.24
C SER A 50 13.34 -11.38 -33.45
N SER A 51 12.13 -10.84 -33.68
CA SER A 51 11.95 -9.43 -34.05
C SER A 51 11.50 -8.52 -32.91
N THR A 52 10.92 -9.09 -31.84
CA THR A 52 10.44 -8.30 -30.70
C THR A 52 11.56 -7.93 -29.73
N PRO A 53 11.61 -6.68 -29.22
CA PRO A 53 12.53 -6.30 -28.16
C PRO A 53 12.07 -6.78 -26.76
N LYS A 54 10.82 -7.24 -26.64
CA LYS A 54 10.24 -7.75 -25.39
C LYS A 54 10.68 -9.20 -25.14
N ALA A 55 10.55 -9.66 -23.89
CA ALA A 55 10.55 -11.10 -23.65
C ALA A 55 9.25 -11.71 -24.19
N VAL A 56 9.28 -12.96 -24.65
CA VAL A 56 8.09 -13.67 -25.14
C VAL A 56 7.83 -14.87 -24.24
N LEU A 57 6.68 -14.90 -23.58
CA LEU A 57 6.21 -16.07 -22.83
C LEU A 57 5.28 -16.89 -23.73
N VAL A 58 5.61 -18.16 -23.90
CA VAL A 58 4.94 -19.10 -24.82
C VAL A 58 4.23 -20.16 -24.00
N ASP A 59 2.91 -20.25 -24.12
CA ASP A 59 2.08 -21.34 -23.58
C ASP A 59 1.87 -22.43 -24.64
N CYS A 60 2.55 -23.56 -24.47
CA CYS A 60 2.35 -24.77 -25.26
C CYS A 60 1.22 -25.57 -24.61
N PHE A 61 0.04 -25.53 -25.22
CA PHE A 61 -1.17 -26.14 -24.68
C PHE A 61 -1.72 -27.23 -25.61
N ALA A 62 -2.67 -28.00 -25.11
CA ALA A 62 -3.52 -28.88 -25.92
C ALA A 62 -4.99 -28.68 -25.54
N THR A 63 -5.90 -28.72 -26.51
CA THR A 63 -7.35 -28.51 -26.27
C THR A 63 -7.99 -29.54 -25.33
N TRP A 64 -7.43 -30.75 -25.25
CA TRP A 64 -7.88 -31.81 -24.34
C TRP A 64 -7.25 -31.75 -22.94
N CYS A 65 -6.26 -30.89 -22.72
CA CYS A 65 -5.53 -30.78 -21.45
C CYS A 65 -6.32 -29.99 -20.39
N GLY A 66 -6.72 -30.66 -19.31
CA GLY A 66 -7.43 -30.05 -18.18
C GLY A 66 -6.64 -28.93 -17.47
N PRO A 67 -5.38 -29.14 -17.06
CA PRO A 67 -4.57 -28.10 -16.43
C PRO A 67 -4.33 -26.87 -17.32
N CYS A 68 -4.24 -27.05 -18.64
CA CYS A 68 -4.11 -25.96 -19.61
C CYS A 68 -5.35 -25.04 -19.60
N LYS A 69 -6.54 -25.62 -19.46
CA LYS A 69 -7.79 -24.85 -19.30
C LYS A 69 -7.83 -24.08 -17.99
N ALA A 70 -7.22 -24.62 -16.92
CA ALA A 70 -7.19 -23.99 -15.60
C ALA A 70 -6.25 -22.78 -15.53
N ILE A 71 -5.10 -22.83 -16.20
CA ILE A 71 -4.08 -21.78 -16.18
C ILE A 71 -4.35 -20.65 -17.19
N SER A 72 -5.07 -20.94 -18.29
CA SER A 72 -5.35 -19.97 -19.35
C SER A 72 -5.96 -18.63 -18.86
N PRO A 73 -6.95 -18.59 -17.94
CA PRO A 73 -7.48 -17.33 -17.41
C PRO A 73 -6.46 -16.50 -16.63
N ILE A 74 -5.50 -17.17 -15.97
CA ILE A 74 -4.44 -16.52 -15.21
C ILE A 74 -3.46 -15.84 -16.18
N LEU A 75 -3.07 -16.53 -17.25
CA LEU A 75 -2.21 -15.96 -18.30
C LEU A 75 -2.87 -14.78 -19.01
N SER A 76 -4.16 -14.87 -19.33
CA SER A 76 -4.91 -13.73 -19.88
C SER A 76 -4.90 -12.54 -18.93
N LYS A 77 -5.12 -12.75 -17.63
CA LYS A 77 -5.05 -11.66 -16.64
C LYS A 77 -3.65 -11.05 -16.54
N LEU A 78 -2.59 -11.87 -16.55
CA LEU A 78 -1.21 -11.38 -16.50
C LEU A 78 -0.84 -10.58 -17.75
N SER A 79 -1.34 -10.98 -18.91
CA SER A 79 -1.09 -10.28 -20.17
C SER A 79 -1.78 -8.92 -20.27
N GLU A 80 -2.79 -8.67 -19.44
CA GLU A 80 -3.49 -7.38 -19.33
C GLU A 80 -2.88 -6.46 -18.26
N GLU A 81 -1.97 -6.97 -17.42
CA GLU A 81 -1.32 -6.17 -16.36
C GLU A 81 -0.35 -5.16 -17.00
N PRO A 82 -0.53 -3.84 -16.79
CA PRO A 82 0.32 -2.82 -17.42
C PRO A 82 1.81 -2.98 -17.08
N ALA A 83 2.12 -3.41 -15.86
CA ALA A 83 3.48 -3.65 -15.40
C ALA A 83 4.19 -4.83 -16.08
N LEU A 84 3.44 -5.73 -16.74
CA LEU A 84 4.00 -6.91 -17.42
C LEU A 84 3.88 -6.81 -18.94
N SER A 85 2.77 -6.27 -19.44
CA SER A 85 2.49 -6.16 -20.87
C SER A 85 3.41 -5.18 -21.62
N GLU A 86 4.08 -4.27 -20.91
CA GLU A 86 5.13 -3.41 -21.49
C GLU A 86 6.43 -4.17 -21.78
N ASP A 87 6.79 -5.14 -20.94
CA ASP A 87 8.07 -5.88 -21.00
C ASP A 87 7.96 -7.30 -21.60
N ILE A 88 6.76 -7.89 -21.57
CA ILE A 88 6.50 -9.28 -21.95
C ILE A 88 5.36 -9.34 -22.97
N GLU A 89 5.61 -10.05 -24.07
CA GLU A 89 4.60 -10.45 -25.04
C GLU A 89 4.13 -11.89 -24.71
N PHE A 90 2.82 -12.08 -24.57
CA PHE A 90 2.24 -13.38 -24.21
C PHE A 90 1.68 -14.06 -25.45
N VAL A 91 2.15 -15.27 -25.73
CA VAL A 91 1.70 -16.08 -26.85
C VAL A 91 1.36 -17.50 -26.45
N LYS A 92 0.58 -18.18 -27.29
CA LYS A 92 0.23 -19.59 -27.10
C LYS A 92 0.19 -20.33 -28.44
N PHE A 93 0.43 -21.63 -28.45
CA PHE A 93 0.14 -22.48 -29.61
C PHE A 93 -0.33 -23.87 -29.18
N ASP A 94 -1.18 -24.48 -30.01
CA ASP A 94 -1.64 -25.85 -29.79
C ASP A 94 -0.58 -26.84 -30.30
N VAL A 95 -0.12 -27.71 -29.41
CA VAL A 95 0.93 -28.70 -29.72
C VAL A 95 0.50 -29.75 -30.74
N ASP A 96 -0.81 -30.00 -30.86
CA ASP A 96 -1.39 -30.91 -31.85
C ASP A 96 -1.47 -30.26 -33.24
N GLU A 97 -1.63 -28.94 -33.31
CA GLU A 97 -1.69 -28.19 -34.57
C GLU A 97 -0.30 -27.89 -35.15
N LEU A 98 0.74 -27.79 -34.30
CA LEU A 98 2.12 -27.49 -34.69
C LEU A 98 3.13 -28.57 -34.27
N PRO A 99 2.98 -29.84 -34.69
CA PRO A 99 3.80 -30.96 -34.20
C PRO A 99 5.29 -30.82 -34.51
N GLU A 100 5.66 -30.18 -35.62
CA GLU A 100 7.07 -29.92 -35.97
C GLU A 100 7.71 -28.92 -35.01
N LEU A 101 7.00 -27.83 -34.67
CA LEU A 101 7.46 -26.85 -33.69
C LEU A 101 7.49 -27.46 -32.27
N THR A 102 6.47 -28.26 -31.92
CA THR A 102 6.42 -29.02 -30.67
C THR A 102 7.65 -29.90 -30.50
N ALA A 103 8.04 -30.63 -31.56
CA ALA A 103 9.22 -31.47 -31.57
C ALA A 103 10.52 -30.65 -31.50
N GLU A 104 10.61 -29.56 -32.27
CA GLU A 104 11.76 -28.64 -32.29
C GLU A 104 12.02 -28.03 -30.90
N LEU A 105 10.96 -27.63 -30.19
CA LEU A 105 11.04 -27.05 -28.85
C LEU A 105 11.22 -28.10 -27.73
N GLY A 106 11.06 -29.39 -28.05
CA GLY A 106 11.26 -30.50 -27.12
C GLY A 106 10.14 -30.67 -26.10
N VAL A 107 8.91 -30.26 -26.44
CA VAL A 107 7.75 -30.31 -25.54
C VAL A 107 7.34 -31.77 -25.26
N ARG A 108 7.21 -32.14 -23.98
CA ARG A 108 6.95 -33.54 -23.56
C ARG A 108 5.75 -33.74 -22.62
N ALA A 109 5.18 -32.67 -22.06
CA ALA A 109 3.99 -32.74 -21.22
C ALA A 109 3.25 -31.40 -21.24
N MET A 110 1.94 -31.43 -20.99
CA MET A 110 1.08 -30.24 -21.09
C MET A 110 0.62 -29.73 -19.72
N PRO A 111 0.50 -28.40 -19.53
CA PRO A 111 1.07 -27.35 -20.40
C PRO A 111 2.60 -27.31 -20.25
N THR A 112 3.31 -26.84 -21.26
CA THR A 112 4.71 -26.40 -21.13
C THR A 112 4.77 -24.92 -21.42
N PHE A 113 5.56 -24.19 -20.65
CA PHE A 113 5.82 -22.78 -20.87
C PHE A 113 7.27 -22.58 -21.24
N PHE A 114 7.52 -21.75 -22.24
CA PHE A 114 8.86 -21.28 -22.57
C PHE A 114 8.94 -19.78 -22.44
N VAL A 115 10.14 -19.28 -22.16
CA VAL A 115 10.45 -17.87 -22.35
C VAL A 115 11.51 -17.75 -23.43
N PHE A 116 11.33 -16.74 -24.30
CA PHE A 116 12.26 -16.33 -25.35
C PHE A 116 12.68 -14.87 -25.15
N LYS A 117 13.94 -14.53 -25.47
CA LYS A 117 14.41 -13.14 -25.51
C LYS A 117 15.51 -13.00 -26.55
N GLY A 118 15.33 -12.07 -27.49
CA GLY A 118 16.29 -11.87 -28.58
C GLY A 118 16.46 -13.11 -29.47
N GLY A 119 15.38 -13.88 -29.68
CA GLY A 119 15.40 -15.10 -30.50
C GLY A 119 15.86 -16.37 -29.77
N GLU A 120 16.43 -16.28 -28.57
CA GLU A 120 16.96 -17.45 -27.84
C GLU A 120 15.97 -17.98 -26.81
N LYS A 121 15.87 -19.32 -26.68
CA LYS A 121 15.15 -19.99 -25.58
C LYS A 121 15.98 -19.88 -24.32
N VAL A 122 15.34 -19.39 -23.29
CA VAL A 122 16.04 -18.79 -22.17
C VAL A 122 15.48 -19.31 -20.86
N ASP A 123 14.22 -19.78 -20.79
CA ASP A 123 13.80 -20.71 -19.73
C ASP A 123 12.58 -21.58 -20.13
N GLU A 124 12.27 -22.60 -19.33
CA GLU A 124 11.25 -23.62 -19.57
C GLU A 124 10.60 -24.10 -18.25
N MET A 125 9.27 -24.24 -18.25
CA MET A 125 8.52 -24.86 -17.18
C MET A 125 7.56 -25.92 -17.74
N VAL A 126 7.54 -27.11 -17.15
CA VAL A 126 6.67 -28.21 -17.58
C VAL A 126 5.62 -28.51 -16.52
N GLY A 127 4.34 -28.45 -16.89
CA GLY A 127 3.18 -28.72 -16.06
C GLY A 127 2.50 -27.46 -15.49
N ALA A 128 1.27 -27.64 -14.99
CA ALA A 128 0.54 -26.62 -14.24
C ALA A 128 -0.05 -27.24 -12.96
N ASP A 129 0.21 -26.62 -11.82
CA ASP A 129 -0.47 -26.93 -10.56
C ASP A 129 -1.64 -25.95 -10.35
N PRO A 130 -2.88 -26.44 -10.20
CA PRO A 130 -4.04 -25.60 -9.93
C PRO A 130 -3.97 -24.77 -8.63
N GLN A 131 -3.02 -25.07 -7.74
CA GLN A 131 -2.77 -24.38 -6.46
C GLN A 131 -1.49 -23.52 -6.47
N GLY A 132 -0.79 -23.40 -7.60
CA GLY A 132 0.45 -22.61 -7.71
C GLY A 132 1.65 -23.22 -6.97
N LYS A 133 1.59 -24.50 -6.62
CA LYS A 133 2.78 -25.28 -6.26
C LYS A 133 3.43 -25.84 -7.53
N PRO A 134 4.58 -26.50 -7.45
CA PRO A 134 5.29 -26.85 -8.67
C PRO A 134 5.56 -28.34 -8.87
N PRO A 135 5.58 -28.81 -10.13
CA PRO A 135 5.83 -30.21 -10.45
C PRO A 135 7.33 -30.57 -10.39
N HIS A 136 7.58 -31.87 -10.16
CA HIS A 136 8.89 -32.47 -9.95
C HIS A 136 9.84 -32.34 -11.16
N SER A 137 11.04 -31.83 -10.92
CA SER A 137 12.19 -31.94 -11.83
C SER A 137 12.68 -33.39 -11.90
N SER A 138 12.87 -33.93 -13.10
CA SER A 138 13.53 -35.22 -13.31
C SER A 138 15.01 -35.15 -12.88
N GLN A 139 15.47 -36.24 -12.27
CA GLN A 139 16.65 -36.31 -11.40
C GLN A 139 17.99 -36.19 -12.15
N ASN A 140 18.79 -35.19 -11.78
CA ASN A 140 20.22 -35.28 -11.44
C ASN A 140 20.78 -33.89 -11.08
N ALA A 141 20.42 -33.38 -9.90
CA ALA A 141 21.12 -32.27 -9.23
C ALA A 141 20.79 -32.31 -7.72
N THR A 142 21.77 -31.96 -6.90
CA THR A 142 21.82 -32.11 -5.43
C THR A 142 20.75 -31.29 -4.68
N PRO A 143 20.39 -31.66 -3.44
CA PRO A 143 19.20 -31.17 -2.75
C PRO A 143 19.46 -29.80 -2.11
N ASN A 144 19.03 -28.72 -2.78
CA ASN A 144 18.70 -27.43 -2.18
C ASN A 144 18.16 -26.51 -3.29
N ALA A 145 16.84 -26.43 -3.46
CA ALA A 145 16.25 -25.41 -4.33
C ALA A 145 14.78 -25.16 -3.96
N GLY A 146 14.53 -23.97 -3.43
CA GLY A 146 13.22 -23.33 -3.47
C GLY A 146 12.96 -22.78 -4.86
N PHE A 147 11.68 -22.60 -5.16
CA PHE A 147 11.13 -22.27 -6.48
C PHE A 147 11.52 -20.91 -7.05
N THR A 148 11.95 -20.89 -8.32
CA THR A 148 12.07 -19.68 -9.16
C THR A 148 11.66 -20.07 -10.58
N MET A 149 10.65 -19.40 -11.13
CA MET A 149 10.25 -19.54 -12.53
C MET A 149 11.10 -18.58 -13.38
N PHE A 150 11.71 -19.09 -14.46
CA PHE A 150 12.30 -18.31 -15.56
C PHE A 150 13.71 -17.69 -15.37
N ASN A 151 14.77 -18.47 -15.64
CA ASN A 151 16.18 -18.05 -15.64
C ASN A 151 16.75 -17.87 -17.07
N LEU A 152 16.56 -16.69 -17.65
CA LEU A 152 17.10 -16.33 -18.96
C LEU A 152 18.61 -16.04 -18.96
N GLY A 153 19.42 -16.97 -19.47
CA GLY A 153 20.86 -16.79 -19.61
C GLY A 153 21.28 -15.99 -20.86
N SER A 154 21.97 -14.88 -20.65
CA SER A 154 23.12 -14.46 -21.48
C SER A 154 24.15 -13.83 -20.55
N GLU A 155 25.43 -14.11 -20.81
CA GLU A 155 26.63 -13.88 -19.99
C GLU A 155 26.67 -12.58 -19.15
N ARG A 156 25.90 -12.58 -18.08
CA ARG A 156 26.10 -11.82 -16.87
C ARG A 156 26.06 -12.87 -15.79
N GLU A 157 27.08 -12.93 -14.94
CA GLU A 157 27.04 -13.69 -13.70
C GLU A 157 25.63 -13.65 -13.12
N ILE A 158 25.00 -14.81 -12.97
CA ILE A 158 23.79 -14.93 -12.16
C ILE A 158 24.25 -14.64 -10.73
N LYS A 159 24.24 -13.35 -10.39
CA LYS A 159 24.37 -12.90 -9.02
C LYS A 159 23.13 -13.39 -8.32
N ILE A 160 23.25 -14.53 -7.64
CA ILE A 160 22.42 -14.81 -6.48
C ILE A 160 22.42 -13.50 -5.69
N LYS A 161 21.29 -12.81 -5.60
CA LYS A 161 21.20 -11.58 -4.80
C LYS A 161 21.72 -11.97 -3.42
N MET A 162 22.91 -11.50 -3.08
CA MET A 162 23.54 -11.83 -1.81
C MET A 162 22.53 -11.47 -0.74
N ALA A 163 22.25 -12.40 0.17
CA ALA A 163 21.34 -12.17 1.26
C ALA A 163 21.75 -10.89 2.00
N ASP A 164 20.91 -9.87 1.96
CA ASP A 164 21.20 -8.62 2.65
C ASP A 164 21.16 -8.84 4.16
N THR A 165 22.12 -8.26 4.88
CA THR A 165 22.09 -8.17 6.33
C THR A 165 21.51 -6.81 6.67
N ILE A 166 20.22 -6.79 7.03
CA ILE A 166 19.43 -5.57 7.20
C ILE A 166 19.18 -5.31 8.68
N VAL A 167 19.45 -4.10 9.13
CA VAL A 167 19.03 -3.62 10.45
C VAL A 167 17.97 -2.54 10.29
N VAL A 168 16.76 -2.81 10.77
CA VAL A 168 15.66 -1.84 10.80
C VAL A 168 15.66 -1.17 12.17
N VAL A 169 15.87 0.15 12.21
CA VAL A 169 15.92 0.94 13.45
C VAL A 169 14.56 1.57 13.70
N GLY A 170 13.84 1.07 14.72
CA GLY A 170 12.50 1.50 15.07
C GLY A 170 11.47 0.37 14.95
N ALA A 171 10.72 0.10 16.02
CA ALA A 171 9.64 -0.88 16.05
C ALA A 171 8.24 -0.23 16.09
N GLY A 172 8.11 0.97 15.50
CA GLY A 172 6.80 1.56 15.20
C GLY A 172 6.18 0.93 13.96
N VAL A 173 5.00 1.42 13.57
CA VAL A 173 4.30 0.92 12.38
C VAL A 173 5.18 1.01 11.13
N SER A 174 5.92 2.11 10.92
CA SER A 174 6.82 2.27 9.77
C SER A 174 7.91 1.19 9.73
N GLY A 175 8.63 0.98 10.84
CA GLY A 175 9.72 0.01 10.89
C GLY A 175 9.24 -1.44 10.84
N LEU A 176 8.17 -1.78 11.57
CA LEU A 176 7.63 -3.14 11.55
C LEU A 176 7.02 -3.51 10.19
N THR A 177 6.32 -2.59 9.53
CA THR A 177 5.76 -2.86 8.19
C THR A 177 6.90 -3.00 7.16
N SER A 178 7.93 -2.14 7.22
CA SER A 178 9.14 -2.29 6.39
C SER A 178 9.83 -3.63 6.62
N ALA A 179 10.09 -4.02 7.87
CA ALA A 179 10.72 -5.30 8.19
C ALA A 179 9.89 -6.49 7.70
N TYR A 180 8.56 -6.42 7.86
CA TYR A 180 7.65 -7.45 7.38
C TYR A 180 7.72 -7.61 5.86
N LEU A 181 7.64 -6.53 5.09
CA LEU A 181 7.69 -6.62 3.63
C LEU A 181 9.06 -7.05 3.12
N LEU A 182 10.16 -6.54 3.69
CA LEU A 182 11.51 -6.99 3.36
C LEU A 182 11.71 -8.49 3.63
N SER A 183 11.10 -9.02 4.69
CA SER A 183 11.17 -10.45 5.02
C SER A 183 10.34 -11.34 4.08
N LYS A 184 9.27 -10.79 3.49
CA LYS A 184 8.45 -11.49 2.48
C LYS A 184 9.12 -11.50 1.11
N GLN A 185 9.73 -10.39 0.73
CA GLN A 185 10.25 -10.19 -0.62
C GLN A 185 11.43 -11.12 -0.92
N ASN A 186 12.39 -11.23 0.00
CA ASN A 186 13.54 -12.12 -0.15
C ASN A 186 13.79 -12.88 1.14
N LYS A 187 13.45 -14.19 1.14
CA LYS A 187 13.67 -15.10 2.28
C LYS A 187 15.14 -15.27 2.65
N GLY A 188 16.07 -14.88 1.77
CA GLY A 188 17.50 -14.85 2.06
C GLY A 188 17.88 -13.76 3.06
N ASN A 189 17.16 -12.62 3.07
CA ASN A 189 17.48 -11.46 3.90
C ASN A 189 17.58 -11.83 5.38
N LYS A 190 18.61 -11.32 6.05
CA LYS A 190 18.83 -11.46 7.49
C LYS A 190 18.47 -10.15 8.16
N ILE A 191 17.26 -10.09 8.70
CA ILE A 191 16.67 -8.85 9.19
C ILE A 191 16.67 -8.83 10.71
N THR A 192 17.18 -7.74 11.29
CA THR A 192 17.09 -7.46 12.72
C THR A 192 16.34 -6.14 12.92
N VAL A 193 15.25 -6.15 13.66
CA VAL A 193 14.61 -4.91 14.11
C VAL A 193 15.21 -4.53 15.46
N VAL A 194 15.80 -3.35 15.52
CA VAL A 194 16.42 -2.79 16.72
C VAL A 194 15.64 -1.58 17.17
N SER A 195 15.19 -1.52 18.42
CA SER A 195 14.44 -0.36 18.91
C SER A 195 14.51 -0.15 20.42
N LYS A 196 14.39 1.11 20.84
CA LYS A 196 14.26 1.49 22.25
C LYS A 196 12.93 0.98 22.81
N HIS A 197 11.85 1.25 22.10
CA HIS A 197 10.47 0.87 22.46
C HIS A 197 9.93 -0.19 21.49
N MET A 198 9.12 -1.11 22.00
CA MET A 198 8.53 -2.23 21.26
C MET A 198 7.01 -2.24 21.41
N PRO A 199 6.28 -2.96 20.53
CA PRO A 199 4.84 -3.19 20.72
C PRO A 199 4.54 -3.69 22.14
N GLY A 200 3.64 -2.98 22.83
CA GLY A 200 3.32 -3.19 24.25
C GLY A 200 3.77 -2.03 25.15
N ASP A 201 4.81 -1.28 24.76
CA ASP A 201 5.25 -0.11 25.49
C ASP A 201 4.36 1.10 25.22
N TYR A 202 4.24 1.99 26.20
CA TYR A 202 3.66 3.32 26.06
C TYR A 202 4.68 4.34 26.56
N ASP A 203 5.24 5.12 25.63
CA ASP A 203 6.25 6.14 25.92
C ASP A 203 6.10 7.31 24.92
N ILE A 204 6.33 8.54 25.37
CA ILE A 204 6.13 9.74 24.56
C ILE A 204 7.02 9.78 23.30
N GLU A 205 8.16 9.11 23.33
CA GLU A 205 9.05 8.96 22.17
C GLU A 205 8.57 7.89 21.18
N TYR A 206 7.49 7.18 21.48
CA TYR A 206 6.94 6.08 20.69
C TYR A 206 5.50 6.37 20.28
N ALA A 207 5.33 6.97 19.09
CA ALA A 207 4.04 7.49 18.65
C ALA A 207 2.97 6.42 18.35
N SER A 208 3.38 5.24 17.84
CA SER A 208 2.46 4.26 17.26
C SER A 208 1.34 3.78 18.21
N PRO A 209 1.58 3.46 19.50
CA PRO A 209 0.53 3.02 20.43
C PRO A 209 -0.56 4.08 20.70
N PHE A 210 -0.23 5.37 20.57
CA PHE A 210 -1.15 6.48 20.84
C PHE A 210 -2.10 6.79 19.68
N ALA A 211 -1.79 6.33 18.46
CA ALA A 211 -2.59 6.62 17.28
C ALA A 211 -4.03 6.07 17.42
N GLY A 212 -4.98 6.63 16.66
CA GLY A 212 -6.38 6.21 16.66
C GLY A 212 -6.56 4.69 16.47
N ALA A 213 -6.31 4.09 15.31
CA ALA A 213 -5.96 4.66 14.00
C ALA A 213 -7.01 4.25 12.94
N ASN A 214 -7.08 4.94 11.81
CA ASN A 214 -7.99 4.63 10.71
C ASN A 214 -7.31 4.88 9.34
N ILE A 215 -8.07 4.69 8.25
CA ILE A 215 -7.64 5.05 6.89
C ILE A 215 -8.54 6.18 6.38
N CYS A 216 -8.11 7.42 6.59
CA CYS A 216 -8.82 8.60 6.13
C CYS A 216 -7.85 9.45 5.29
N PRO A 217 -7.82 9.24 3.96
CA PRO A 217 -6.74 9.77 3.12
C PRO A 217 -6.57 11.28 3.22
N MET A 218 -5.34 11.72 3.48
CA MET A 218 -4.97 13.14 3.67
C MET A 218 -4.06 13.66 2.55
N ALA A 219 -3.55 12.79 1.69
CA ALA A 219 -2.69 13.19 0.57
C ALA A 219 -3.50 13.72 -0.61
N THR A 220 -2.93 14.66 -1.36
CA THR A 220 -3.48 15.06 -2.67
C THR A 220 -3.40 13.90 -3.67
N ARG A 221 -4.12 13.98 -4.80
CA ARG A 221 -4.11 12.92 -5.81
C ARG A 221 -2.68 12.56 -6.25
N ASP A 222 -1.84 13.55 -6.51
CA ASP A 222 -0.48 13.33 -7.02
C ASP A 222 0.45 12.67 -5.99
N SER A 223 0.17 12.86 -4.69
CA SER A 223 0.94 12.27 -3.59
C SER A 223 0.26 11.03 -2.96
N SER A 224 -0.87 10.59 -3.50
CA SER A 224 -1.74 9.55 -2.91
C SER A 224 -1.23 8.12 -3.00
N ARG A 225 -0.08 7.89 -3.66
CA ARG A 225 0.47 6.54 -3.89
C ARG A 225 0.46 5.70 -2.62
N TRP A 226 1.00 6.24 -1.52
CA TRP A 226 1.18 5.50 -0.28
C TRP A 226 -0.14 5.06 0.35
N GLU A 227 -1.12 5.94 0.34
CA GLU A 227 -2.44 5.68 0.92
C GLU A 227 -3.25 4.71 0.06
N ARG A 228 -3.19 4.84 -1.28
CA ARG A 228 -3.83 3.89 -2.21
C ARG A 228 -3.30 2.47 -2.03
N ARG A 229 -1.97 2.32 -1.98
CA ARG A 229 -1.32 1.02 -1.76
C ARG A 229 -1.66 0.43 -0.41
N THR A 230 -1.70 1.27 0.63
CA THR A 230 -2.04 0.84 1.98
C THR A 230 -3.49 0.41 2.11
N TRP A 231 -4.43 1.09 1.46
CA TRP A 231 -5.85 0.73 1.47
C TRP A 231 -6.09 -0.71 1.01
N ILE A 232 -5.44 -1.13 -0.08
CA ILE A 232 -5.58 -2.49 -0.64
C ILE A 232 -5.27 -3.54 0.44
N GLU A 233 -4.17 -3.36 1.16
CA GLU A 233 -3.75 -4.32 2.18
C GLU A 233 -4.61 -4.25 3.44
N PHE A 234 -5.00 -3.06 3.91
CA PHE A 234 -5.87 -2.96 5.08
C PHE A 234 -7.28 -3.49 4.81
N LYS A 235 -7.81 -3.31 3.59
CA LYS A 235 -9.06 -3.94 3.16
C LYS A 235 -8.95 -5.46 3.22
N ARG A 236 -7.86 -6.02 2.66
CA ARG A 236 -7.58 -7.47 2.70
C ARG A 236 -7.45 -7.99 4.13
N LEU A 237 -6.64 -7.35 4.98
CA LEU A 237 -6.46 -7.74 6.37
C LEU A 237 -7.77 -7.73 7.15
N CYS A 238 -8.61 -6.72 6.92
CA CYS A 238 -9.93 -6.65 7.54
C CYS A 238 -10.86 -7.80 7.10
N GLN A 239 -10.74 -8.27 5.86
CA GLN A 239 -11.57 -9.35 5.30
C GLN A 239 -11.07 -10.74 5.69
N GLU A 240 -9.75 -10.91 5.76
CA GLU A 240 -9.11 -12.23 5.80
C GLU A 240 -8.41 -12.54 7.12
N VAL A 241 -8.07 -11.53 7.93
CA VAL A 241 -7.16 -11.67 9.08
C VAL A 241 -7.73 -10.99 10.34
N PRO A 242 -8.82 -11.53 10.93
CA PRO A 242 -9.49 -10.92 12.07
C PRO A 242 -8.58 -10.75 13.30
N GLU A 243 -7.58 -11.63 13.48
CA GLU A 243 -6.61 -11.55 14.56
C GLU A 243 -5.64 -10.35 14.45
N ALA A 244 -5.62 -9.63 13.32
CA ALA A 244 -4.88 -8.39 13.15
C ALA A 244 -5.52 -7.20 13.90
N GLY A 245 -6.76 -7.35 14.39
CA GLY A 245 -7.45 -6.31 15.16
C GLY A 245 -7.83 -5.10 14.31
N ILE A 246 -8.33 -5.34 13.10
CA ILE A 246 -8.82 -4.33 12.16
C ILE A 246 -10.27 -4.67 11.82
N HIS A 247 -11.16 -3.68 11.76
CA HIS A 247 -12.53 -3.87 11.30
C HIS A 247 -12.98 -2.75 10.35
N PHE A 248 -13.97 -3.05 9.51
CA PHE A 248 -14.63 -2.03 8.70
C PHE A 248 -15.51 -1.16 9.60
N GLN A 249 -15.55 0.13 9.31
CA GLN A 249 -16.43 1.08 9.97
C GLN A 249 -16.81 2.18 9.00
N LYS A 250 -18.11 2.53 8.96
CA LYS A 250 -18.54 3.77 8.28
C LYS A 250 -17.81 4.96 8.87
N CYS A 251 -17.47 5.92 8.02
CA CYS A 251 -16.75 7.13 8.37
C CYS A 251 -17.49 8.35 7.82
N HIS A 252 -17.75 9.32 8.68
CA HIS A 252 -18.28 10.62 8.32
C HIS A 252 -17.16 11.66 8.34
N ILE A 253 -16.93 12.30 7.20
CA ILE A 253 -16.05 13.47 7.10
C ILE A 253 -16.93 14.70 6.96
N GLN A 254 -16.88 15.62 7.93
CA GLN A 254 -17.75 16.80 7.93
C GLN A 254 -16.95 18.10 7.86
N ARG A 255 -17.44 19.03 7.05
CA ARG A 255 -16.74 20.24 6.63
C ARG A 255 -17.49 21.47 7.12
N ARG A 256 -16.79 22.40 7.76
CA ARG A 256 -17.34 23.74 8.00
C ARG A 256 -17.20 24.56 6.73
N LYS A 257 -18.17 25.43 6.47
CA LYS A 257 -18.16 26.32 5.31
C LYS A 257 -16.86 27.13 5.19
N LYS A 258 -16.39 27.72 6.30
CA LYS A 258 -15.16 28.54 6.32
C LYS A 258 -13.92 27.74 5.94
N ASP A 259 -13.82 26.49 6.38
CA ASP A 259 -12.66 25.63 6.11
C ASP A 259 -12.65 25.18 4.64
N ALA A 260 -13.82 24.85 4.07
CA ALA A 260 -13.94 24.50 2.66
C ALA A 260 -13.55 25.69 1.75
N GLU A 261 -13.96 26.90 2.10
CA GLU A 261 -13.59 28.12 1.37
C GLU A 261 -12.10 28.49 1.52
N GLU A 262 -11.49 28.15 2.65
CA GLU A 262 -10.05 28.28 2.86
C GLU A 262 -9.25 27.25 2.04
N ALA A 263 -9.71 25.99 2.02
CA ALA A 263 -9.08 24.92 1.25
C ALA A 263 -9.01 25.25 -0.25
N LYS A 264 -10.03 25.92 -0.81
CA LYS A 264 -10.05 26.40 -2.21
C LYS A 264 -8.95 27.41 -2.53
N LYS A 265 -8.39 28.08 -1.52
CA LYS A 265 -7.34 29.10 -1.65
C LYS A 265 -5.94 28.55 -1.31
N SER A 266 -5.86 27.37 -0.71
CA SER A 266 -4.60 26.76 -0.29
C SER A 266 -3.87 26.11 -1.46
N THR A 267 -2.55 26.29 -1.53
CA THR A 267 -1.67 25.55 -2.44
C THR A 267 -1.47 24.10 -2.00
N PHE A 268 -1.64 23.83 -0.70
CA PHE A 268 -1.51 22.51 -0.09
C PHE A 268 -2.72 22.24 0.82
N PRO A 269 -3.91 22.01 0.24
CA PRO A 269 -5.09 21.74 1.04
C PRO A 269 -4.98 20.37 1.73
N ASP A 270 -5.61 20.24 2.90
CA ASP A 270 -5.85 18.92 3.48
C ASP A 270 -6.86 18.18 2.61
N ALA A 271 -6.38 17.18 1.88
CA ALA A 271 -7.18 16.47 0.89
C ALA A 271 -8.34 15.69 1.52
N LEU A 272 -8.29 15.41 2.83
CA LEU A 272 -9.38 14.76 3.55
C LEU A 272 -10.66 15.57 3.45
N PHE A 273 -10.57 16.90 3.51
CA PHE A 273 -11.73 17.79 3.59
C PHE A 273 -12.11 18.45 2.27
N LEU A 274 -11.49 18.08 1.15
CA LEU A 274 -11.90 18.57 -0.17
C LEU A 274 -13.33 18.12 -0.50
N GLU A 275 -14.07 18.98 -1.21
CA GLU A 275 -15.41 18.68 -1.76
C GLU A 275 -15.34 17.61 -2.85
N GLU A 276 -14.25 17.58 -3.62
CA GLU A 276 -13.99 16.61 -4.67
C GLU A 276 -12.73 15.77 -4.36
N PRO A 277 -12.78 14.90 -3.34
CA PRO A 277 -11.62 14.12 -2.94
C PRO A 277 -11.34 12.99 -3.93
N TRP A 278 -10.07 12.66 -4.15
CA TRP A 278 -9.70 11.53 -5.01
C TRP A 278 -10.15 10.19 -4.44
N TYR A 279 -10.28 10.08 -3.12
CA TYR A 279 -10.57 8.82 -2.45
C TYR A 279 -12.01 8.34 -2.67
N LYS A 280 -12.90 9.17 -3.23
CA LYS A 280 -14.23 8.74 -3.69
C LYS A 280 -14.18 7.64 -4.74
N GLU A 281 -13.03 7.48 -5.42
CA GLU A 281 -12.80 6.42 -6.41
C GLU A 281 -12.41 5.07 -5.80
N ILE A 282 -11.89 5.06 -4.56
CA ILE A 282 -11.39 3.83 -3.92
C ILE A 282 -12.31 3.28 -2.83
N PHE A 283 -13.23 4.10 -2.33
CA PHE A 283 -14.27 3.66 -1.41
C PHE A 283 -15.58 3.42 -2.17
N GLU A 284 -15.97 2.15 -2.26
CA GLU A 284 -17.07 1.67 -3.11
C GLU A 284 -18.44 2.26 -2.75
N ASP A 285 -18.66 2.58 -1.47
CA ASP A 285 -19.91 3.12 -0.93
C ASP A 285 -19.83 4.62 -0.62
N TYR A 286 -18.89 5.34 -1.24
CA TYR A 286 -18.77 6.79 -1.09
C TYR A 286 -20.07 7.50 -1.49
N ARG A 287 -20.53 8.42 -0.64
CA ARG A 287 -21.63 9.36 -0.95
C ARG A 287 -21.46 10.67 -0.19
N GLU A 288 -22.06 11.75 -0.69
CA GLU A 288 -22.25 12.95 0.11
C GLU A 288 -23.38 12.73 1.14
N GLN A 289 -23.25 13.39 2.30
CA GLN A 289 -24.23 13.39 3.37
C GLN A 289 -25.34 14.41 3.09
N ASN A 290 -26.56 14.07 3.47
CA ASN A 290 -27.67 15.01 3.47
C ASN A 290 -27.54 16.01 4.63
N PRO A 291 -28.12 17.23 4.53
CA PRO A 291 -28.05 18.22 5.60
C PRO A 291 -28.54 17.72 6.97
N SER A 292 -29.51 16.80 7.02
CA SER A 292 -30.02 16.20 8.27
C SER A 292 -29.04 15.24 8.95
N GLU A 293 -28.00 14.79 8.25
CA GLU A 293 -26.97 13.89 8.77
C GLU A 293 -25.74 14.64 9.32
N LEU A 294 -25.68 15.96 9.09
CA LEU A 294 -24.58 16.80 9.52
C LEU A 294 -24.68 17.15 11.00
N THR A 295 -23.54 17.19 11.67
CA THR A 295 -23.44 17.74 13.02
C THR A 295 -23.80 19.23 12.96
N PRO A 296 -24.54 19.80 13.94
CA PRO A 296 -24.82 21.23 13.95
C PRO A 296 -23.56 22.07 13.81
N GLY A 297 -23.58 23.04 12.88
CA GLY A 297 -22.44 23.90 12.56
C GLY A 297 -21.57 23.44 11.38
N TYR A 298 -21.86 22.27 10.79
CA TYR A 298 -21.22 21.78 9.56
C TYR A 298 -22.11 22.00 8.34
N ASP A 299 -21.49 22.28 7.20
CA ASP A 299 -22.15 22.75 5.98
C ASP A 299 -22.26 21.64 4.92
N SER A 300 -21.25 20.78 4.85
CA SER A 300 -21.22 19.62 3.95
C SER A 300 -20.44 18.46 4.57
N GLY A 301 -20.51 17.28 3.96
CA GLY A 301 -19.78 16.11 4.45
C GLY A 301 -20.00 14.90 3.56
N CYS A 302 -19.14 13.89 3.68
CA CYS A 302 -19.28 12.62 2.98
C CYS A 302 -19.26 11.43 3.94
N GLU A 303 -19.81 10.32 3.47
CA GLU A 303 -19.80 9.01 4.12
C GLU A 303 -19.13 7.98 3.21
N PHE A 304 -18.32 7.12 3.81
CA PHE A 304 -17.76 5.93 3.16
C PHE A 304 -17.37 4.88 4.20
N THR A 305 -17.26 3.62 3.81
CA THR A 305 -16.72 2.55 4.66
C THR A 305 -15.19 2.54 4.59
N SER A 306 -14.56 2.82 5.72
CA SER A 306 -13.11 2.70 5.93
C SER A 306 -12.82 1.59 6.95
N VAL A 307 -11.62 1.56 7.52
CA VAL A 307 -11.26 0.67 8.63
C VAL A 307 -10.85 1.46 9.87
N CYS A 308 -11.08 0.86 11.03
CA CYS A 308 -10.47 1.29 12.29
C CYS A 308 -9.60 0.18 12.87
N ILE A 309 -8.42 0.57 13.34
CA ILE A 309 -7.33 -0.32 13.74
C ILE A 309 -7.19 -0.26 15.25
N ASN A 310 -7.28 -1.40 15.90
CA ASN A 310 -6.87 -1.54 17.29
C ASN A 310 -5.33 -1.64 17.37
N THR A 311 -4.66 -0.51 17.57
CA THR A 311 -3.19 -0.45 17.58
C THR A 311 -2.54 -1.36 18.64
N ALA A 312 -3.25 -1.63 19.74
CA ALA A 312 -2.77 -2.51 20.82
C ALA A 312 -2.78 -3.99 20.43
N ILE A 313 -3.54 -4.38 19.40
CA ILE A 313 -3.54 -5.73 18.82
C ILE A 313 -2.66 -5.75 17.56
N TYR A 314 -2.83 -4.76 16.69
CA TYR A 314 -2.17 -4.73 15.38
C TYR A 314 -0.64 -4.65 15.48
N LEU A 315 -0.09 -3.83 16.38
CA LEU A 315 1.37 -3.72 16.53
C LEU A 315 2.01 -5.05 17.00
N PRO A 316 1.51 -5.72 18.07
CA PRO A 316 1.98 -7.06 18.41
C PRO A 316 1.75 -8.10 17.31
N TRP A 317 0.61 -8.05 16.63
CA TRP A 317 0.33 -8.95 15.50
C TRP A 317 1.38 -8.80 14.39
N LEU A 318 1.71 -7.56 14.00
CA LEU A 318 2.68 -7.26 12.96
C LEU A 318 4.10 -7.68 13.36
N ALA A 319 4.48 -7.47 14.63
CA ALA A 319 5.72 -8.02 15.17
C ALA A 319 5.73 -9.56 15.13
N GLY A 320 4.61 -10.21 15.45
CA GLY A 320 4.43 -11.65 15.29
C GLY A 320 4.60 -12.14 13.85
N GLN A 321 4.10 -11.37 12.87
CA GLN A 321 4.32 -11.67 11.45
C GLN A 321 5.80 -11.54 11.05
N CYS A 322 6.52 -10.55 11.59
CA CYS A 322 7.96 -10.44 11.39
C CYS A 322 8.70 -11.66 11.97
N LEU A 323 8.39 -12.04 13.22
CA LEU A 323 8.99 -13.21 13.87
C LEU A 323 8.72 -14.50 13.10
N LYS A 324 7.50 -14.69 12.56
CA LYS A 324 7.14 -15.84 11.73
C LYS A 324 8.02 -15.96 10.48
N ASN A 325 8.50 -14.84 9.95
CA ASN A 325 9.39 -14.80 8.80
C ASN A 325 10.89 -14.84 9.18
N GLY A 326 11.21 -15.08 10.45
CA GLY A 326 12.60 -15.19 10.93
C GLY A 326 13.29 -13.85 11.20
N VAL A 327 12.54 -12.74 11.25
CA VAL A 327 13.08 -11.46 11.71
C VAL A 327 13.39 -11.54 13.21
N VAL A 328 14.54 -11.04 13.63
CA VAL A 328 14.91 -10.97 15.05
C VAL A 328 14.61 -9.59 15.60
N LEU A 329 13.88 -9.52 16.73
CA LEU A 329 13.60 -8.27 17.43
C LEU A 329 14.60 -8.10 18.59
N LYS A 330 15.25 -6.95 18.70
CA LYS A 330 16.26 -6.65 19.72
C LYS A 330 16.01 -5.27 20.33
N ARG A 331 15.97 -5.18 21.66
CA ARG A 331 15.98 -3.87 22.31
C ARG A 331 17.37 -3.27 22.28
N ALA A 332 17.48 -2.02 21.84
CA ALA A 332 18.69 -1.22 21.98
C ALA A 332 18.34 0.27 21.90
N VAL A 333 19.20 1.09 22.50
CA VAL A 333 19.19 2.55 22.34
C VAL A 333 20.41 2.90 21.50
N LEU A 334 20.20 3.67 20.44
CA LEU A 334 21.26 4.13 19.56
C LEU A 334 21.48 5.62 19.82
N THR A 335 22.75 6.01 19.84
CA THR A 335 23.15 7.42 19.90
C THR A 335 23.48 7.97 18.52
N ASP A 336 23.93 7.10 17.62
CA ASP A 336 24.21 7.40 16.22
C ASP A 336 23.58 6.33 15.32
N ILE A 337 23.14 6.69 14.11
CA ILE A 337 22.56 5.73 13.17
C ILE A 337 23.57 4.67 12.74
N GLY A 338 24.87 5.00 12.70
CA GLY A 338 25.96 4.08 12.40
C GLY A 338 26.11 2.95 13.42
N ASP A 339 25.64 3.14 14.66
CA ASP A 339 25.61 2.08 15.68
C ASP A 339 24.83 0.85 15.17
N ALA A 340 23.81 1.07 14.34
CA ALA A 340 22.98 0.01 13.76
C ALA A 340 23.79 -0.99 12.92
N LYS A 341 24.91 -0.58 12.33
CA LYS A 341 25.77 -1.43 11.49
C LYS A 341 26.17 -2.71 12.22
N ASN A 342 26.44 -2.64 13.52
CA ASN A 342 26.95 -3.76 14.30
C ASN A 342 25.87 -4.50 15.11
N LEU A 343 24.59 -4.19 14.89
CA LEU A 343 23.49 -4.72 15.71
C LEU A 343 22.72 -5.88 15.08
N SER A 344 23.15 -6.36 13.90
CA SER A 344 22.58 -7.55 13.29
C SER A 344 22.69 -8.79 14.19
N HIS A 345 21.64 -9.60 14.23
CA HIS A 345 21.63 -10.89 14.93
C HIS A 345 22.60 -11.92 14.34
N THR A 346 23.07 -11.73 13.10
CA THR A 346 24.01 -12.65 12.45
C THR A 346 25.45 -12.48 12.92
N GLY A 347 25.75 -11.41 13.67
CA GLY A 347 27.11 -11.01 14.02
C GLY A 347 27.90 -10.37 12.86
N LYS A 348 27.33 -10.31 11.66
CA LYS A 348 27.91 -9.59 10.51
C LYS A 348 27.45 -8.14 10.52
N ALA A 349 28.28 -7.25 9.98
CA ALA A 349 27.89 -5.87 9.74
C ALA A 349 26.66 -5.81 8.81
N ALA A 350 25.75 -4.90 9.10
CA ALA A 350 24.63 -4.60 8.23
C ALA A 350 25.15 -3.94 6.95
N ASN A 351 24.71 -4.41 5.79
CA ASN A 351 24.93 -3.72 4.52
C ASN A 351 23.80 -2.72 4.22
N ILE A 352 22.67 -2.83 4.93
CA ILE A 352 21.54 -1.92 4.81
C ILE A 352 20.98 -1.60 6.21
N ILE A 353 20.78 -0.32 6.48
CA ILE A 353 20.12 0.19 7.67
C ILE A 353 18.82 0.88 7.24
N VAL A 354 17.67 0.45 7.75
CA VAL A 354 16.40 1.17 7.53
C VAL A 354 16.13 2.06 8.73
N ASN A 355 16.22 3.37 8.56
CA ASN A 355 15.93 4.34 9.63
C ASN A 355 14.43 4.66 9.67
N ALA A 356 13.72 4.05 10.64
CA ALA A 356 12.30 4.28 10.90
C ALA A 356 12.06 4.84 12.32
N THR A 357 12.94 5.75 12.77
CA THR A 357 12.96 6.23 14.17
C THR A 357 11.96 7.35 14.49
N GLY A 358 11.18 7.83 13.51
CA GLY A 358 10.17 8.87 13.74
C GLY A 358 10.80 10.15 14.29
N LEU A 359 10.29 10.69 15.41
CA LEU A 359 10.88 11.86 16.08
C LEU A 359 12.31 11.64 16.57
N GLY A 360 12.75 10.39 16.72
CA GLY A 360 14.14 10.07 17.04
C GLY A 360 15.15 10.64 16.04
N SER A 361 14.78 10.71 14.76
CA SER A 361 15.62 11.30 13.69
C SER A 361 16.00 12.76 13.94
N LEU A 362 15.27 13.49 14.80
CA LEU A 362 15.62 14.87 15.17
C LEU A 362 16.96 14.97 15.89
N LYS A 363 17.32 13.96 16.69
CA LYS A 363 18.48 13.99 17.61
C LYS A 363 19.45 12.81 17.42
N LEU A 364 19.12 11.85 16.56
CA LEU A 364 19.98 10.70 16.31
C LEU A 364 21.22 11.16 15.53
N GLY A 365 22.42 10.88 16.06
CA GLY A 365 23.68 11.19 15.39
C GLY A 365 23.74 10.57 13.98
N GLY A 366 24.35 11.29 13.05
CA GLY A 366 24.38 10.92 11.63
C GLY A 366 23.05 11.13 10.89
N VAL A 367 22.00 11.65 11.55
CA VAL A 367 20.72 12.03 10.91
C VAL A 367 20.34 13.47 11.25
N GLU A 368 20.19 13.78 12.54
CA GLU A 368 20.00 15.15 13.07
C GLU A 368 19.02 16.03 12.25
N ASP A 369 17.88 15.47 11.84
CA ASP A 369 16.93 16.15 10.96
C ASP A 369 16.13 17.22 11.73
N THR A 370 16.68 18.44 11.75
CA THR A 370 16.11 19.63 12.39
C THR A 370 14.79 20.12 11.78
N THR A 371 14.30 19.49 10.71
CA THR A 371 13.00 19.80 10.11
C THR A 371 11.85 19.03 10.78
N MET A 372 12.18 18.10 11.68
CA MET A 372 11.24 17.36 12.52
C MET A 372 10.71 18.23 13.66
N ALA A 373 9.42 18.11 13.96
CA ALA A 373 8.80 18.64 15.16
C ALA A 373 7.66 17.71 15.62
N PRO A 374 7.30 17.69 16.91
CA PRO A 374 6.13 16.94 17.34
C PRO A 374 4.86 17.67 16.88
N ALA A 375 3.82 16.93 16.51
CA ALA A 375 2.46 17.47 16.52
C ALA A 375 1.67 16.75 17.62
N ARG A 376 1.57 17.38 18.79
CA ARG A 376 0.99 16.81 20.00
C ARG A 376 -0.49 16.51 19.82
N GLY A 377 -0.84 15.25 20.03
CA GLY A 377 -2.20 14.73 19.96
C GLY A 377 -2.66 14.19 21.30
N GLN A 378 -3.58 14.91 21.95
CA GLN A 378 -4.26 14.43 23.14
C GLN A 378 -5.56 13.72 22.77
N ILE A 379 -5.82 12.60 23.43
CA ILE A 379 -7.03 11.78 23.26
C ILE A 379 -7.62 11.36 24.62
N VAL A 380 -8.89 10.99 24.60
CA VAL A 380 -9.57 10.29 25.69
C VAL A 380 -10.05 8.95 25.15
N LEU A 381 -9.63 7.85 25.77
CA LEU A 381 -10.10 6.50 25.44
C LEU A 381 -11.25 6.13 26.37
N VAL A 382 -12.40 5.72 25.81
CA VAL A 382 -13.61 5.37 26.57
C VAL A 382 -14.08 3.95 26.24
N ARG A 383 -14.85 3.34 27.15
CA ARG A 383 -15.53 2.04 26.93
C ARG A 383 -16.77 2.16 26.06
N ASN A 384 -17.38 3.34 26.01
CA ASN A 384 -18.59 3.60 25.24
C ASN A 384 -18.35 3.30 23.77
N GLU A 385 -19.26 2.55 23.16
CA GLU A 385 -19.24 2.25 21.74
C GLU A 385 -19.90 3.39 20.96
N ALA A 386 -19.32 3.74 19.83
CA ALA A 386 -19.85 4.78 18.96
C ALA A 386 -19.37 4.54 17.53
N THR A 387 -20.36 4.43 16.65
CA THR A 387 -20.21 4.35 15.20
C THR A 387 -21.32 5.19 14.56
N PRO A 388 -21.14 5.76 13.37
CA PRO A 388 -19.94 5.76 12.52
C PRO A 388 -18.75 6.53 13.12
N MET A 389 -17.54 6.33 12.57
CA MET A 389 -16.42 7.24 12.82
C MET A 389 -16.83 8.66 12.39
N LEU A 390 -16.33 9.67 13.08
CA LEU A 390 -16.55 11.07 12.74
C LEU A 390 -15.22 11.79 12.72
N ILE A 391 -14.93 12.56 11.68
CA ILE A 391 -13.78 13.45 11.59
C ILE A 391 -14.26 14.76 11.00
N THR A 392 -13.80 15.88 11.55
CA THR A 392 -14.24 17.20 11.09
C THR A 392 -13.09 18.12 10.72
N SER A 393 -13.35 19.04 9.79
CA SER A 393 -12.34 19.97 9.25
C SER A 393 -11.79 20.96 10.27
N GLY A 394 -12.51 21.16 11.39
CA GLY A 394 -12.06 21.96 12.51
C GLY A 394 -13.14 22.14 13.56
N VAL A 395 -12.85 22.93 14.60
CA VAL A 395 -13.77 23.20 15.72
C VAL A 395 -13.80 24.69 16.07
N GLU A 396 -14.83 25.15 16.77
CA GLU A 396 -14.95 26.57 17.17
C GLU A 396 -14.01 26.97 18.30
N ASP A 397 -13.51 26.01 19.09
CA ASP A 397 -12.68 26.26 20.28
C ASP A 397 -11.28 26.86 19.98
N GLY A 398 -10.95 27.14 18.70
CA GLY A 398 -9.70 27.75 18.28
C GLY A 398 -8.45 26.95 18.63
N GLY A 399 -7.29 27.53 18.36
CA GLY A 399 -5.99 26.93 18.70
C GLY A 399 -5.71 25.62 17.96
N ALA A 400 -5.20 24.63 18.70
CA ALA A 400 -4.80 23.32 18.18
C ALA A 400 -5.89 22.23 18.33
N ASP A 401 -7.09 22.60 18.74
CA ASP A 401 -8.17 21.64 18.97
C ASP A 401 -8.73 21.11 17.63
N VAL A 402 -9.00 19.81 17.59
CA VAL A 402 -9.69 19.13 16.48
C VAL A 402 -10.79 18.23 17.04
N MET A 403 -11.64 17.67 16.17
CA MET A 403 -12.67 16.71 16.58
C MET A 403 -12.64 15.48 15.70
N TYR A 404 -12.43 14.33 16.35
CA TYR A 404 -12.61 13.03 15.73
C TYR A 404 -13.02 11.96 16.75
N LEU A 405 -13.70 10.93 16.26
CA LEU A 405 -14.13 9.77 17.00
C LEU A 405 -13.95 8.52 16.16
N MET A 406 -13.43 7.45 16.76
CA MET A 406 -13.35 6.13 16.13
C MET A 406 -13.33 5.00 17.14
N GLN A 407 -14.12 3.96 16.90
CA GLN A 407 -14.15 2.76 17.75
C GLN A 407 -13.15 1.73 17.24
N ARG A 408 -12.15 1.38 18.06
CA ARG A 408 -11.16 0.33 17.75
C ARG A 408 -11.83 -1.04 17.70
N ALA A 409 -11.35 -1.89 16.79
CA ALA A 409 -11.80 -3.27 16.66
C ALA A 409 -11.58 -4.11 17.93
N ALA A 410 -12.28 -5.24 18.01
CA ALA A 410 -12.10 -6.27 19.05
C ALA A 410 -12.14 -5.73 20.49
N GLY A 411 -13.11 -4.85 20.78
CA GLY A 411 -13.29 -4.29 22.12
C GLY A 411 -12.18 -3.34 22.59
N GLY A 412 -11.41 -2.77 21.65
CA GLY A 412 -10.29 -1.86 21.96
C GLY A 412 -10.68 -0.51 22.56
N GLY A 413 -11.99 -0.24 22.68
CA GLY A 413 -12.57 1.02 23.12
C GLY A 413 -12.65 2.08 22.01
N THR A 414 -13.29 3.20 22.35
CA THR A 414 -13.49 4.32 21.43
C THR A 414 -12.54 5.46 21.75
N ILE A 415 -11.81 5.90 20.73
CA ILE A 415 -10.92 7.05 20.81
C ILE A 415 -11.72 8.31 20.56
N LEU A 416 -11.67 9.23 21.52
CA LEU A 416 -12.18 10.59 21.41
C LEU A 416 -10.98 11.51 21.22
N GLY A 417 -10.98 12.30 20.15
CA GLY A 417 -9.94 13.28 19.90
C GLY A 417 -10.49 14.62 19.41
N GLY A 418 -9.65 15.64 19.37
CA GLY A 418 -8.28 15.60 19.84
C GLY A 418 -7.58 16.95 19.74
N THR A 419 -6.26 16.90 19.62
CA THR A 419 -5.43 18.07 19.30
C THR A 419 -4.45 17.77 18.16
N TYR A 420 -3.99 18.83 17.51
CA TYR A 420 -2.90 18.83 16.54
C TYR A 420 -2.02 20.06 16.80
N ASP A 421 -1.18 19.98 17.83
CA ASP A 421 -0.39 21.12 18.33
C ASP A 421 1.09 20.97 17.94
N ILE A 422 1.49 21.64 16.86
CA ILE A 422 2.84 21.53 16.28
C ILE A 422 3.87 22.25 17.16
N GLY A 423 4.98 21.58 17.45
CA GLY A 423 6.07 22.08 18.29
C GLY A 423 5.89 21.82 19.78
N ASN A 424 4.71 21.36 20.22
CA ASN A 424 4.45 21.07 21.62
C ASN A 424 4.98 19.68 22.02
N TRP A 425 5.88 19.65 23.00
CA TRP A 425 6.49 18.42 23.53
C TRP A 425 5.84 17.92 24.84
N GLU A 426 4.82 18.60 25.36
CA GLU A 426 4.18 18.22 26.62
C GLU A 426 3.61 16.80 26.55
N SER A 427 4.09 15.95 27.45
CA SER A 427 3.75 14.53 27.52
C SER A 427 2.50 14.24 28.35
N GLN A 428 2.15 15.15 29.26
CA GLN A 428 1.05 14.94 30.18
C GLN A 428 -0.29 15.37 29.56
N PRO A 429 -1.37 14.59 29.76
CA PRO A 429 -2.70 15.03 29.39
C PRO A 429 -3.12 16.27 30.17
N ASP A 430 -3.58 17.30 29.47
CA ASP A 430 -4.15 18.49 30.08
C ASP A 430 -5.64 18.25 30.42
N PRO A 431 -6.07 18.43 31.68
CA PRO A 431 -7.46 18.20 32.08
C PRO A 431 -8.49 19.08 31.36
N ASN A 432 -8.14 20.33 31.03
CA ASN A 432 -9.01 21.25 30.31
C ASN A 432 -9.17 20.81 28.85
N ILE A 433 -8.09 20.40 28.19
CA ILE A 433 -8.15 19.83 26.84
C ILE A 433 -9.02 18.57 26.84
N ALA A 434 -8.84 17.68 27.83
CA ALA A 434 -9.65 16.47 27.94
C ALA A 434 -11.14 16.79 28.13
N ALA A 435 -11.47 17.76 28.97
CA ALA A 435 -12.83 18.22 29.17
C ALA A 435 -13.45 18.75 27.86
N ARG A 436 -12.73 19.59 27.11
CA ARG A 436 -13.21 20.11 25.81
C ARG A 436 -13.40 19.01 24.77
N ILE A 437 -12.46 18.05 24.65
CA ILE A 437 -12.61 16.88 23.75
C ILE A 437 -13.91 16.15 24.07
N MET A 438 -14.16 15.81 25.33
CA MET A 438 -15.35 15.06 25.74
C MET A 438 -16.64 15.87 25.52
N GLN A 439 -16.62 17.18 25.81
CA GLN A 439 -17.77 18.06 25.60
C GLN A 439 -18.14 18.16 24.12
N ARG A 440 -17.16 18.37 23.23
CA ARG A 440 -17.38 18.43 21.77
C ARG A 440 -17.98 17.14 21.24
N ILE A 441 -17.40 15.99 21.61
CA ILE A 441 -17.90 14.70 21.16
C ILE A 441 -19.32 14.44 21.65
N VAL A 442 -19.62 14.67 22.93
CA VAL A 442 -20.97 14.45 23.46
C VAL A 442 -21.98 15.42 22.87
N ALA A 443 -21.58 16.65 22.53
CA ALA A 443 -22.45 17.57 21.80
C ALA A 443 -22.73 17.08 20.36
N ALA A 444 -21.74 16.50 19.69
CA ALA A 444 -21.88 15.98 18.33
C ALA A 444 -22.59 14.61 18.25
N ARG A 445 -22.46 13.79 19.29
CA ARG A 445 -22.96 12.40 19.39
C ARG A 445 -23.51 12.13 20.80
N PRO A 446 -24.64 12.75 21.20
CA PRO A 446 -25.17 12.61 22.57
C PRO A 446 -25.49 11.17 22.99
N GLU A 447 -25.76 10.30 22.01
CA GLU A 447 -26.03 8.88 22.19
C GLU A 447 -24.84 8.11 22.79
N ILE A 448 -23.58 8.52 22.54
CA ILE A 448 -22.41 7.84 23.13
C ILE A 448 -22.45 7.82 24.66
N ALA A 449 -23.06 8.86 25.25
CA ALA A 449 -23.16 9.04 26.69
C ALA A 449 -24.56 8.71 27.23
N GLY A 450 -25.44 8.13 26.40
CA GLY A 450 -26.83 7.81 26.78
C GLY A 450 -27.61 9.01 27.31
N GLY A 451 -27.36 10.21 26.76
CA GLY A 451 -28.03 11.45 27.17
C GLY A 451 -27.60 12.04 28.52
N LYS A 452 -26.61 11.44 29.21
CA LYS A 452 -26.15 11.89 30.54
C LYS A 452 -25.09 13.01 30.49
N GLY A 453 -24.87 13.60 29.31
CA GLY A 453 -23.75 14.50 29.08
C GLY A 453 -22.40 13.81 29.28
N VAL A 454 -21.32 14.57 29.49
CA VAL A 454 -19.96 14.03 29.71
C VAL A 454 -19.89 12.99 30.84
N LYS A 455 -20.77 13.09 31.85
CA LYS A 455 -20.84 12.11 32.96
C LYS A 455 -21.25 10.70 32.52
N GLY A 456 -21.82 10.55 31.33
CA GLY A 456 -22.16 9.24 30.75
C GLY A 456 -20.97 8.52 30.10
N LEU A 457 -19.82 9.18 29.95
CA LEU A 457 -18.62 8.55 29.41
C LEU A 457 -17.92 7.71 30.48
N SER A 458 -17.73 6.43 30.19
CA SER A 458 -16.89 5.52 30.97
C SER A 458 -15.45 5.58 30.45
N ILE A 459 -14.66 6.48 31.03
CA ILE A 459 -13.26 6.71 30.65
C ILE A 459 -12.39 5.49 31.02
N ILE A 460 -11.52 5.10 30.10
CA ILE A 460 -10.44 4.12 30.32
C ILE A 460 -9.15 4.85 30.66
N ARG A 461 -8.75 5.85 29.85
CA ARG A 461 -7.55 6.67 30.08
C ARG A 461 -7.57 7.98 29.31
N HIS A 462 -6.79 8.93 29.78
CA HIS A 462 -6.32 10.08 29.00
C HIS A 462 -4.92 9.76 28.47
N ALA A 463 -4.61 10.15 27.23
CA ALA A 463 -3.30 9.87 26.66
C ALA A 463 -2.85 10.98 25.71
N VAL A 464 -1.53 11.14 25.59
CA VAL A 464 -0.90 12.09 24.68
C VAL A 464 0.17 11.36 23.90
N GLY A 465 0.10 11.46 22.58
CA GLY A 465 1.16 11.03 21.68
C GLY A 465 1.72 12.20 20.87
N LEU A 466 3.00 12.12 20.50
CA LEU A 466 3.63 13.10 19.63
C LEU A 466 3.72 12.53 18.21
N ARG A 467 2.95 13.09 17.28
CA ARG A 467 3.06 12.72 15.87
C ARG A 467 4.44 13.17 15.35
N PRO A 468 5.18 12.33 14.61
CA PRO A 468 6.47 12.69 14.02
C PRO A 468 6.27 13.57 12.78
N TRP A 469 5.85 14.81 13.00
CA TRP A 469 5.67 15.78 11.94
C TRP A 469 7.04 16.23 11.42
N ARG A 470 7.11 16.43 10.12
CA ARG A 470 8.29 16.91 9.41
C ARG A 470 7.85 18.01 8.47
N ARG A 471 8.51 19.15 8.52
CA ARG A 471 8.16 20.32 7.69
C ARG A 471 8.12 19.98 6.21
N ASP A 472 9.08 19.20 5.77
CA ASP A 472 9.27 18.86 4.37
C ASP A 472 8.55 17.54 3.99
N GLY A 473 7.63 17.07 4.83
CA GLY A 473 6.86 15.83 4.61
C GLY A 473 7.65 14.55 4.91
N LEU A 474 7.21 13.41 4.36
CA LEU A 474 7.89 12.13 4.49
C LEU A 474 9.34 12.21 3.96
N ARG A 475 10.32 11.69 4.70
CA ARG A 475 11.65 11.36 4.17
C ARG A 475 11.70 9.87 3.86
N LEU A 476 11.69 9.55 2.57
CA LEU A 476 11.80 8.19 2.03
C LEU A 476 12.80 8.19 0.87
N GLU A 477 14.07 7.96 1.20
CA GLU A 477 15.21 8.04 0.29
C GLU A 477 16.37 7.21 0.82
N GLU A 478 17.29 6.85 -0.06
CA GLU A 478 18.55 6.22 0.28
C GLU A 478 19.69 7.23 0.50
N GLU A 479 20.59 6.92 1.42
CA GLU A 479 21.79 7.68 1.72
C GLU A 479 22.97 6.71 1.86
N LYS A 480 24.09 6.98 1.20
CA LYS A 480 25.29 6.13 1.31
C LYS A 480 26.03 6.48 2.60
N MET A 481 26.12 5.54 3.54
CA MET A 481 26.86 5.75 4.79
C MET A 481 28.36 5.52 4.60
N ASP A 482 28.70 4.40 3.95
CA ASP A 482 30.08 4.03 3.59
C ASP A 482 30.09 3.11 2.36
N ASP A 483 31.25 2.58 1.98
CA ASP A 483 31.39 1.74 0.78
C ASP A 483 30.63 0.40 0.86
N GLU A 484 30.29 -0.06 2.06
CA GLU A 484 29.64 -1.35 2.30
C GLU A 484 28.19 -1.20 2.79
N THR A 485 27.79 0.00 3.21
CA THR A 485 26.54 0.22 3.96
C THR A 485 25.73 1.38 3.41
N TRP A 486 24.44 1.12 3.21
CA TRP A 486 23.44 2.11 2.85
C TRP A 486 22.44 2.34 3.97
N ILE A 487 21.95 3.56 4.10
CA ILE A 487 20.82 3.91 4.94
C ILE A 487 19.61 4.13 4.02
N VAL A 488 18.45 3.61 4.38
CA VAL A 488 17.16 3.92 3.76
C VAL A 488 16.28 4.57 4.80
N HIS A 489 16.01 5.86 4.65
CA HIS A 489 15.16 6.61 5.57
C HIS A 489 13.69 6.29 5.31
N ASN A 490 12.90 6.19 6.39
CA ASN A 490 11.45 6.04 6.33
C ASN A 490 10.82 6.65 7.60
N TYR A 491 10.81 7.98 7.68
CA TYR A 491 10.28 8.73 8.84
C TYR A 491 9.66 10.08 8.43
N GLY A 492 8.98 10.76 9.36
CA GLY A 492 8.27 12.03 9.06
C GLY A 492 6.80 11.85 8.68
N HIS A 493 6.16 10.77 9.15
CA HIS A 493 4.80 10.38 8.78
C HIS A 493 3.68 11.21 9.44
N SER A 494 4.00 12.18 10.31
CA SER A 494 3.02 12.99 11.03
C SER A 494 1.84 12.15 11.59
N GLY A 495 0.59 12.50 11.23
CA GLY A 495 -0.64 11.82 11.64
C GLY A 495 -1.09 10.68 10.74
N TRP A 496 -0.36 10.34 9.68
CA TRP A 496 -0.79 9.35 8.67
C TRP A 496 0.08 8.08 8.61
N GLY A 497 0.93 7.84 9.61
CA GLY A 497 1.85 6.69 9.61
C GLY A 497 1.18 5.33 9.43
N TYR A 498 -0.04 5.12 9.94
CA TYR A 498 -0.79 3.87 9.71
C TYR A 498 -1.35 3.80 8.29
N GLN A 499 -2.00 4.87 7.81
CA GLN A 499 -2.63 4.90 6.50
C GLN A 499 -1.66 5.00 5.32
N GLY A 500 -0.41 5.33 5.57
CA GLY A 500 0.68 5.22 4.59
C GLY A 500 1.57 3.99 4.77
N SER A 501 1.37 3.19 5.81
CA SER A 501 2.39 2.23 6.28
C SER A 501 2.86 1.23 5.23
N TYR A 502 1.94 0.51 4.59
CA TYR A 502 2.29 -0.49 3.58
C TYR A 502 2.85 0.15 2.31
N GLY A 503 2.25 1.24 1.83
CA GLY A 503 2.76 1.95 0.66
C GLY A 503 4.17 2.50 0.87
N CYS A 504 4.45 3.15 2.00
CA CYS A 504 5.80 3.63 2.32
C CYS A 504 6.78 2.46 2.50
N ALA A 505 6.33 1.34 3.09
CA ALA A 505 7.16 0.14 3.20
C ALA A 505 7.45 -0.55 1.85
N GLU A 506 6.52 -0.51 0.89
CA GLU A 506 6.80 -0.90 -0.51
C GLU A 506 7.89 0.00 -1.11
N GLY A 507 7.86 1.30 -0.85
CA GLY A 507 8.93 2.21 -1.25
C GLY A 507 10.28 1.90 -0.58
N VAL A 508 10.30 1.50 0.70
CA VAL A 508 11.53 1.01 1.35
C VAL A 508 12.07 -0.23 0.63
N VAL A 509 11.20 -1.17 0.28
CA VAL A 509 11.57 -2.37 -0.47
C VAL A 509 12.19 -2.02 -1.83
N GLU A 510 11.59 -1.08 -2.57
CA GLU A 510 12.10 -0.58 -3.85
C GLU A 510 13.50 0.04 -3.72
N LEU A 511 13.72 0.84 -2.68
CA LEU A 511 15.01 1.47 -2.41
C LEU A 511 16.07 0.46 -1.98
N VAL A 512 15.72 -0.51 -1.13
CA VAL A 512 16.61 -1.61 -0.75
C VAL A 512 17.06 -2.42 -1.96
N ASP A 513 16.13 -2.72 -2.88
CA ASP A 513 16.48 -3.39 -4.13
C ASP A 513 17.40 -2.54 -5.03
N LYS A 514 17.16 -1.23 -5.09
CA LYS A 514 18.00 -0.30 -5.85
C LYS A 514 19.44 -0.30 -5.35
N VAL A 515 19.64 -0.14 -4.03
CA VAL A 515 21.00 -0.06 -3.45
C VAL A 515 21.70 -1.42 -3.41
N GLY A 516 20.96 -2.50 -3.19
CA GLY A 516 21.51 -3.87 -3.22
C GLY A 516 22.05 -4.28 -4.60
N LYS A 517 21.52 -3.69 -5.69
CA LYS A 517 22.04 -3.88 -7.06
C LYS A 517 23.30 -3.04 -7.37
N GLY A 518 23.53 -1.95 -6.63
CA GLY A 518 24.60 -0.97 -6.86
C GLY A 518 25.90 -1.20 -6.06
N ALA A 519 25.88 -2.00 -5.00
CA ALA A 519 27.03 -2.29 -4.14
C ALA A 519 27.97 -3.40 -4.66
N MET A 520 27.93 -3.68 -5.95
CA MET A 520 28.83 -4.62 -6.61
C MET A 520 30.20 -3.95 -6.84
N PRO A 521 31.31 -4.50 -6.32
CA PRO A 521 32.63 -4.04 -6.70
C PRO A 521 32.75 -4.12 -8.23
N LYS A 522 33.24 -3.06 -8.87
CA LYS A 522 33.78 -3.19 -10.22
C LYS A 522 35.00 -4.10 -10.09
N LEU A 523 34.89 -5.32 -10.63
CA LEU A 523 36.02 -6.23 -10.81
C LEU A 523 37.05 -5.61 -11.75
#